data_AF-A0AA88HX78-F1
#
_entry.id   AF-A0AA88HX78-F1
#
_cell.length_a   1.000
_cell.length_b   1.000
_cell.length_c   1.000
_cell.angle_alpha   90.00
_cell.angle_beta   90.00
_cell.angle_gamma   90.00
#
_symmetry.space_group_name_H-M   'P 1'
#
loop_
_entity.id
_entity.type
_entity.pdbx_description
1 polymer ?
#
loop_
_entity_poly.entity_id
_entity_poly.type
_entity_poly.pdbx_seq_one_letter_code
_entity_poly.pdbx_strand_id
1 'polypeptide(L)'
;MFTPQINHITLKMPPVPPLSQPNEVDPSIFCNENTVNNCTEEFCECVYAHTIPIGSLVELIFIDEAQMFESSHPFHLHGYSFRVVAMERLNTSTTLEEVMALDAQGLIQRKLSGAPIKDTISVPAGGYVIARFYADNSGYWLMHCHLLYHAENRMGLVFKVGEDSDMPPIPDGFPVCRSWIN
;
A
#
# COMPACT_ATOMS: atom_id res chain seq x y z
N MET A 1 -7.15 -21.81 -2.66
CA MET A 1 -7.22 -20.93 -1.48
C MET A 1 -6.78 -19.58 -1.99
N PHE A 2 -7.65 -18.57 -1.98
CA PHE A 2 -7.34 -17.26 -2.55
C PHE A 2 -6.59 -16.45 -1.50
N THR A 3 -5.36 -16.06 -1.80
CA THR A 3 -4.55 -15.21 -0.94
C THR A 3 -4.87 -13.75 -1.24
N PRO A 4 -5.25 -12.93 -0.24
CA PRO A 4 -5.41 -11.49 -0.42
C PRO A 4 -4.13 -10.83 -0.91
N GLN A 5 -4.20 -10.05 -1.98
CA GLN A 5 -3.05 -9.43 -2.63
C GLN A 5 -3.32 -7.96 -2.95
N ILE A 6 -2.26 -7.18 -3.12
CA ILE A 6 -2.31 -5.86 -3.76
C ILE A 6 -1.49 -5.97 -5.05
N ASN A 7 -2.09 -5.60 -6.18
CA ASN A 7 -1.45 -5.67 -7.50
C ASN A 7 -0.81 -7.05 -7.76
N HIS A 8 -1.50 -8.13 -7.35
CA HIS A 8 -1.06 -9.52 -7.47
C HIS A 8 0.20 -9.90 -6.65
N ILE A 9 0.61 -9.07 -5.69
CA ILE A 9 1.76 -9.34 -4.81
C ILE A 9 1.26 -9.48 -3.36
N THR A 10 1.76 -10.52 -2.69
CA THR A 10 1.54 -10.75 -1.25
C THR A 10 2.72 -10.19 -0.45
N LEU A 11 2.45 -9.39 0.59
CA LEU A 11 3.51 -8.81 1.41
C LEU A 11 4.19 -9.85 2.31
N LYS A 12 5.47 -10.10 2.10
CA LYS A 12 6.33 -10.75 3.08
C LYS A 12 6.93 -9.69 3.99
N MET A 13 6.81 -9.86 5.30
CA MET A 13 7.46 -8.97 6.25
C MET A 13 9.00 -9.06 6.10
N PRO A 14 9.75 -7.96 6.30
CA PRO A 14 11.22 -7.96 6.20
C PRO A 14 11.85 -8.64 7.42
N PRO A 15 12.90 -9.48 7.24
CA PRO A 15 13.49 -10.34 8.27
C PRO A 15 14.05 -9.62 9.50
N VAL A 16 14.32 -8.34 9.35
CA VAL A 16 14.71 -7.41 10.39
C VAL A 16 13.98 -6.08 10.15
N PRO A 17 13.72 -5.27 11.18
CA PRO A 17 13.01 -4.01 10.99
C PRO A 17 13.87 -3.02 10.20
N PRO A 18 13.46 -2.60 9.00
CA PRO A 18 14.32 -1.80 8.12
C PRO A 18 14.57 -0.39 8.65
N LEU A 19 13.65 0.14 9.46
CA LEU A 19 13.80 1.48 10.05
C LEU A 19 14.83 1.52 11.19
N SER A 20 14.94 0.45 11.99
CA SER A 20 15.86 0.42 13.14
C SER A 20 17.14 -0.36 12.88
N GLN A 21 17.19 -1.17 11.83
CA GLN A 21 18.35 -1.99 11.46
C GLN A 21 18.63 -1.94 9.94
N PRO A 22 18.74 -0.76 9.31
CA PRO A 22 18.87 -0.63 7.86
C PRO A 22 20.09 -1.39 7.29
N ASN A 23 21.20 -1.43 8.04
CA ASN A 23 22.42 -2.13 7.64
C ASN A 23 22.32 -3.66 7.65
N GLU A 24 21.29 -4.22 8.28
CA GLU A 24 21.05 -5.68 8.32
C GLU A 24 20.02 -6.12 7.27
N VAL A 25 19.42 -5.17 6.55
CA VAL A 25 18.46 -5.48 5.48
C VAL A 25 19.20 -5.66 4.18
N ASP A 26 19.06 -6.83 3.57
CA ASP A 26 19.49 -7.04 2.20
C ASP A 26 18.54 -6.30 1.24
N PRO A 27 19.00 -5.29 0.47
CA PRO A 27 18.13 -4.52 -0.41
C PRO A 27 17.44 -5.37 -1.50
N SER A 28 17.97 -6.55 -1.82
CA SER A 28 17.42 -7.44 -2.85
C SER A 28 16.10 -8.12 -2.44
N ILE A 29 15.73 -8.07 -1.16
CA ILE A 29 14.47 -8.66 -0.68
C ILE A 29 13.24 -7.82 -1.05
N PHE A 30 13.46 -6.54 -1.36
CA PHE A 30 12.40 -5.61 -1.73
C PHE A 30 11.99 -5.83 -3.17
N CYS A 31 10.69 -5.78 -3.42
CA CYS A 31 10.16 -5.85 -4.78
C CYS A 31 8.95 -4.93 -4.96
N ASN A 32 8.60 -4.69 -6.21
CA ASN A 32 7.36 -4.08 -6.68
C ASN A 32 6.97 -4.67 -8.05
N GLU A 33 5.87 -4.18 -8.62
CA GLU A 33 5.27 -4.61 -9.89
C GLU A 33 6.24 -4.55 -11.08
N ASN A 34 7.24 -3.68 -11.04
CA ASN A 34 8.24 -3.55 -12.10
C ASN A 34 9.41 -4.55 -11.97
N THR A 35 9.53 -5.20 -10.81
CA THR A 35 10.65 -6.11 -10.51
C THR A 35 10.23 -7.58 -10.47
N VAL A 36 8.95 -7.85 -10.31
CA VAL A 36 8.38 -9.20 -10.34
C VAL A 36 7.88 -9.53 -11.75
N ASN A 37 7.74 -10.81 -12.06
CA ASN A 37 7.26 -11.28 -13.36
C ASN A 37 6.14 -12.31 -13.16
N ASN A 38 5.20 -12.32 -14.10
CA ASN A 38 4.12 -13.31 -14.21
C ASN A 38 3.18 -13.44 -12.98
N CYS A 39 3.06 -12.41 -12.13
CA CYS A 39 2.27 -12.51 -10.89
C CYS A 39 0.74 -12.63 -11.09
N THR A 40 0.23 -12.41 -12.30
CA THR A 40 -1.17 -12.66 -12.64
C THR A 40 -1.49 -14.15 -12.77
N GLU A 41 -0.48 -14.96 -13.14
CA GLU A 41 -0.62 -16.41 -13.31
C GLU A 41 0.06 -17.19 -12.18
N GLU A 42 1.14 -16.64 -11.62
CA GLU A 42 1.96 -17.25 -10.58
C GLU A 42 1.81 -16.51 -9.24
N PHE A 43 1.96 -17.26 -8.14
CA PHE A 43 1.89 -16.66 -6.81
C PHE A 43 3.18 -15.90 -6.50
N CYS A 44 3.06 -14.58 -6.34
CA CYS A 44 4.17 -13.70 -5.93
C CYS A 44 4.09 -13.31 -4.45
N GLU A 45 5.21 -13.51 -3.73
CA GLU A 45 5.45 -12.96 -2.41
C GLU A 45 6.86 -12.35 -2.30
N CYS A 46 6.97 -11.18 -1.67
CA CYS A 46 8.25 -10.49 -1.44
C CYS A 46 8.08 -9.39 -0.37
N VAL A 47 9.15 -8.70 0.03
CA VAL A 47 8.98 -7.47 0.81
C VAL A 47 8.48 -6.37 -0.13
N TYR A 48 7.17 -6.33 -0.32
CA TYR A 48 6.52 -5.46 -1.29
C TYR A 48 6.60 -4.00 -0.82
N ALA A 49 7.38 -3.19 -1.53
CA ALA A 49 7.63 -1.80 -1.14
C ALA A 49 7.74 -0.85 -2.34
N HIS A 50 7.27 0.37 -2.12
CA HIS A 50 7.38 1.50 -3.05
C HIS A 50 8.22 2.60 -2.42
N THR A 51 9.28 3.02 -3.11
CA THR A 51 10.11 4.15 -2.70
C THR A 51 9.49 5.45 -3.20
N ILE A 52 9.28 6.40 -2.30
CA ILE A 52 8.67 7.70 -2.57
C ILE A 52 9.65 8.80 -2.15
N PRO A 53 10.00 9.73 -3.05
CA PRO A 53 10.81 10.89 -2.69
C PRO A 53 10.10 11.76 -1.64
N ILE A 54 10.83 12.18 -0.60
CA ILE A 54 10.29 13.08 0.42
C ILE A 54 9.81 14.41 -0.21
N GLY A 55 8.69 14.93 0.30
CA GLY A 55 8.04 16.15 -0.20
C GLY A 55 7.11 15.93 -1.41
N SER A 56 6.98 14.70 -1.90
CA SER A 56 6.08 14.40 -3.03
C SER A 56 4.60 14.47 -2.63
N LEU A 57 3.74 14.96 -3.52
CA LEU A 57 2.30 14.73 -3.44
C LEU A 57 1.97 13.38 -4.08
N VAL A 58 1.45 12.45 -3.30
CA VAL A 58 1.11 11.09 -3.73
C VAL A 58 -0.39 10.98 -3.92
N GLU A 59 -0.82 10.43 -5.06
CA GLU A 59 -2.21 10.01 -5.30
C GLU A 59 -2.27 8.48 -5.32
N LEU A 60 -3.09 7.91 -4.44
CA LEU A 60 -3.38 6.50 -4.34
C LEU A 60 -4.74 6.23 -4.97
N ILE A 61 -4.79 5.29 -5.91
CA ILE A 61 -6.04 4.83 -6.52
C ILE A 61 -6.26 3.39 -6.09
N PHE A 62 -7.15 3.19 -5.13
CA PHE A 62 -7.59 1.87 -4.69
C PHE A 62 -8.71 1.39 -5.60
N ILE A 63 -8.59 0.16 -6.08
CA ILE A 63 -9.60 -0.49 -6.92
C ILE A 63 -9.89 -1.86 -6.31
N ASP A 64 -11.16 -2.13 -6.08
CA ASP A 64 -11.62 -3.44 -5.61
C ASP A 64 -12.48 -4.06 -6.70
N GLU A 65 -11.93 -5.07 -7.36
CA GLU A 65 -12.56 -5.79 -8.48
C GLU A 65 -13.71 -6.71 -8.05
N ALA A 66 -13.91 -6.93 -6.73
CA ALA A 66 -14.91 -7.83 -6.15
C ALA A 66 -14.87 -9.27 -6.69
N GLN A 67 -13.67 -9.84 -6.83
CA GLN A 67 -13.46 -11.14 -7.50
C GLN A 67 -14.11 -12.35 -6.79
N MET A 68 -14.46 -12.27 -5.51
CA MET A 68 -15.01 -13.43 -4.77
C MET A 68 -16.25 -13.11 -3.93
N PHE A 69 -16.16 -12.07 -3.09
CA PHE A 69 -17.22 -11.71 -2.16
C PHE A 69 -17.45 -10.21 -2.27
N GLU A 70 -18.70 -9.77 -2.19
CA GLU A 70 -19.04 -8.34 -2.09
C GLU A 70 -18.66 -7.78 -0.70
N SER A 71 -17.39 -7.88 -0.31
CA SER A 71 -16.86 -7.33 0.93
C SER A 71 -16.04 -6.09 0.62
N SER A 72 -16.27 -5.01 1.35
CA SER A 72 -15.39 -3.86 1.31
C SER A 72 -14.04 -4.16 1.96
N HIS A 73 -12.98 -3.51 1.50
CA HIS A 73 -11.63 -3.61 2.08
C HIS A 73 -11.24 -2.30 2.76
N PRO A 74 -11.23 -2.21 4.10
CA PRO A 74 -10.72 -1.02 4.81
C PRO A 74 -9.20 -0.97 4.70
N PHE A 75 -8.65 0.00 3.99
CA PHE A 75 -7.21 0.21 3.92
C PHE A 75 -6.77 1.28 4.90
N HIS A 76 -5.77 0.96 5.71
CA HIS A 76 -5.13 1.85 6.66
C HIS A 76 -3.68 2.13 6.23
N LEU A 77 -3.25 3.39 6.37
CA LEU A 77 -1.88 3.82 6.11
C LEU A 77 -1.24 4.35 7.40
N HIS A 78 -0.12 3.74 7.78
CA HIS A 78 0.67 4.18 8.94
C HIS A 78 1.41 5.48 8.62
N GLY A 79 1.72 6.27 9.66
CA GLY A 79 2.56 7.49 9.55
C GLY A 79 1.91 8.68 8.85
N TYR A 80 0.73 8.50 8.25
CA TYR A 80 0.03 9.52 7.47
C TYR A 80 -1.46 9.54 7.75
N SER A 81 -2.06 10.70 7.49
CA SER A 81 -3.47 10.79 7.11
C SER A 81 -3.54 11.29 5.67
N PHE A 82 -4.58 10.91 4.95
CA PHE A 82 -4.81 11.25 3.55
C PHE A 82 -6.17 11.93 3.36
N ARG A 83 -6.28 12.74 2.31
CA ARG A 83 -7.54 13.32 1.83
C ARG A 83 -8.21 12.33 0.88
N VAL A 84 -9.45 11.94 1.15
CA VAL A 84 -10.24 11.13 0.21
C VAL A 84 -10.90 12.07 -0.80
N VAL A 85 -10.39 12.09 -2.03
CA VAL A 85 -10.80 13.04 -3.06
C VAL A 85 -11.83 12.47 -4.03
N ALA A 86 -11.94 11.16 -4.18
CA ALA A 86 -13.02 10.52 -4.91
C ALA A 86 -13.31 9.13 -4.32
N MET A 87 -14.55 8.68 -4.42
CA MET A 87 -14.97 7.35 -3.99
C MET A 87 -16.29 7.02 -4.68
N GLU A 88 -16.40 5.84 -5.26
CA GLU A 88 -17.63 5.38 -5.92
C GLU A 88 -17.67 3.86 -5.97
N ARG A 89 -18.88 3.30 -5.83
CA ARG A 89 -19.16 1.91 -6.19
C ARG A 89 -19.75 1.92 -7.59
N LEU A 90 -19.09 1.28 -8.54
CA LEU A 90 -19.50 1.30 -9.94
C LEU A 90 -20.57 0.23 -10.20
N ASN A 91 -20.27 -1.03 -9.86
CA ASN A 91 -21.12 -2.19 -10.14
C ASN A 91 -20.95 -3.27 -9.06
N THR A 92 -21.44 -4.49 -9.32
CA THR A 92 -21.17 -5.67 -8.48
C THR A 92 -19.69 -6.08 -8.53
N SER A 93 -19.04 -5.87 -9.68
CA SER A 93 -17.62 -6.08 -9.94
C SER A 93 -17.10 -5.02 -10.91
N THR A 94 -15.79 -4.79 -10.93
CA THR A 94 -15.13 -3.84 -11.85
C THR A 94 -13.73 -4.36 -12.21
N THR A 95 -13.01 -3.69 -13.11
CA THR A 95 -11.61 -4.01 -13.44
C THR A 95 -10.71 -2.78 -13.36
N LEU A 96 -9.40 -3.02 -13.31
CA LEU A 96 -8.39 -1.96 -13.40
C LEU A 96 -8.60 -1.08 -14.65
N GLU A 97 -8.80 -1.70 -15.81
CA GLU A 97 -8.94 -1.01 -17.09
C GLU A 97 -10.18 -0.12 -17.13
N GLU A 98 -11.29 -0.55 -16.53
CA GLU A 98 -12.52 0.23 -16.46
C GLU A 98 -12.30 1.52 -15.65
N VAL A 99 -11.74 1.41 -14.44
CA VAL A 99 -11.47 2.57 -13.59
C VAL A 99 -10.44 3.50 -14.22
N MET A 100 -9.37 2.97 -14.81
CA MET A 100 -8.37 3.77 -15.52
C MET A 100 -8.97 4.48 -16.74
N ALA A 101 -9.89 3.85 -17.47
CA ALA A 101 -10.55 4.48 -18.60
C ALA A 101 -11.47 5.63 -18.16
N LEU A 102 -12.18 5.47 -17.04
CA LEU A 102 -12.99 6.55 -16.45
C LEU A 102 -12.09 7.73 -16.04
N ASP A 103 -10.93 7.45 -15.44
CA ASP A 103 -9.99 8.50 -15.03
C ASP A 103 -9.42 9.25 -16.23
N ALA A 104 -8.95 8.53 -17.25
CA ALA A 104 -8.38 9.10 -18.46
C ALA A 104 -9.39 9.95 -19.25
N GLN A 105 -10.68 9.62 -19.18
CA GLN A 105 -11.77 10.40 -19.78
C GLN A 105 -12.20 11.60 -18.94
N GLY A 106 -11.63 11.76 -17.73
CA GLY A 106 -12.01 12.83 -16.80
C GLY A 106 -13.39 12.64 -16.17
N LEU A 107 -13.91 11.40 -16.16
CA LEU A 107 -15.22 11.08 -15.59
C LEU A 107 -15.16 10.95 -14.06
N ILE A 108 -13.98 10.70 -13.48
CA ILE A 108 -13.80 10.68 -12.03
C ILE A 108 -13.64 12.11 -11.48
N GLN A 109 -14.69 12.59 -10.83
CA GLN A 109 -14.70 13.93 -10.23
C GLN A 109 -13.98 13.94 -8.88
N ARG A 110 -12.79 14.55 -8.84
CA ARG A 110 -12.01 14.72 -7.60
C ARG A 110 -12.46 15.97 -6.83
N LYS A 111 -12.89 15.80 -5.58
CA LYS A 111 -13.15 16.88 -4.62
C LYS A 111 -11.84 17.45 -4.09
N LEU A 112 -11.34 18.50 -4.74
CA LEU A 112 -10.05 19.12 -4.38
C LEU A 112 -10.11 20.10 -3.20
N SER A 113 -11.31 20.54 -2.80
CA SER A 113 -11.52 21.43 -1.65
C SER A 113 -12.41 20.77 -0.60
N GLY A 114 -11.98 20.81 0.66
CA GLY A 114 -12.75 20.27 1.79
C GLY A 114 -12.98 18.76 1.73
N ALA A 115 -12.10 18.00 1.07
CA ALA A 115 -12.09 16.53 1.15
C ALA A 115 -11.84 16.07 2.60
N PRO A 116 -12.52 15.02 3.09
CA PRO A 116 -12.30 14.52 4.44
C PRO A 116 -10.88 13.98 4.61
N ILE A 117 -10.30 14.18 5.80
CA ILE A 117 -9.03 13.56 6.20
C ILE A 117 -9.34 12.24 6.91
N LYS A 118 -8.62 11.18 6.53
CA LYS A 118 -8.73 9.84 7.10
C LYS A 118 -7.35 9.19 7.17
N ASP A 119 -7.16 8.27 8.10
CA ASP A 119 -6.04 7.30 8.08
C ASP A 119 -6.48 5.94 7.53
N THR A 120 -7.79 5.71 7.47
CA THR A 120 -8.43 4.45 7.10
C THR A 120 -9.66 4.71 6.25
N ILE A 121 -9.80 3.99 5.15
CA ILE A 121 -10.96 4.10 4.26
C ILE A 121 -11.40 2.74 3.71
N SER A 122 -12.70 2.46 3.76
CA SER A 122 -13.28 1.27 3.15
C SER A 122 -13.42 1.46 1.64
N VAL A 123 -12.64 0.70 0.89
CA VAL A 123 -12.79 0.57 -0.56
C VAL A 123 -14.04 -0.27 -0.83
N PRO A 124 -15.01 0.23 -1.59
CA PRO A 124 -16.25 -0.50 -1.85
C PRO A 124 -15.99 -1.62 -2.87
N ALA A 125 -16.59 -2.80 -2.63
CA ALA A 125 -16.56 -3.90 -3.59
C ALA A 125 -17.14 -3.47 -4.95
N GLY A 126 -16.40 -3.72 -6.03
CA GLY A 126 -16.78 -3.33 -7.39
C GLY A 126 -16.66 -1.81 -7.62
N GLY A 127 -15.67 -1.18 -6.99
CA GLY A 127 -15.52 0.27 -7.00
C GLY A 127 -14.10 0.73 -6.68
N TYR A 128 -13.97 2.04 -6.45
CA TYR A 128 -12.68 2.69 -6.25
C TYR A 128 -12.71 3.74 -5.13
N VAL A 129 -11.52 4.05 -4.62
CA VAL A 129 -11.23 5.21 -3.76
C VAL A 129 -9.98 5.89 -4.29
N ILE A 130 -10.02 7.22 -4.43
CA ILE A 130 -8.83 8.03 -4.72
C ILE A 130 -8.49 8.85 -3.46
N ALA A 131 -7.28 8.65 -2.96
CA ALA A 131 -6.74 9.34 -1.79
C ALA A 131 -5.46 10.10 -2.13
N ARG A 132 -5.19 11.19 -1.42
CA ARG A 132 -3.95 11.95 -1.57
C ARG A 132 -3.29 12.25 -0.23
N PHE A 133 -1.97 12.11 -0.16
CA PHE A 133 -1.16 12.55 0.97
C PHE A 133 0.13 13.21 0.50
N TYR A 134 0.70 14.08 1.33
CA TYR A 134 2.04 14.62 1.12
C TYR A 134 3.02 13.71 1.85
N ALA A 135 4.04 13.22 1.15
CA ALA A 135 5.07 12.34 1.69
C ALA A 135 6.12 13.15 2.47
N ASP A 136 5.71 13.76 3.58
CA ASP A 136 6.51 14.67 4.41
C ASP A 136 7.09 14.01 5.68
N ASN A 137 6.89 12.70 5.86
CA ASN A 137 7.34 11.92 7.00
C ASN A 137 8.24 10.76 6.52
N SER A 138 9.56 10.90 6.64
CA SER A 138 10.51 9.87 6.25
C SER A 138 10.34 8.60 7.09
N GLY A 139 10.34 7.44 6.45
CA GLY A 139 10.14 6.17 7.15
C GLY A 139 9.77 5.02 6.25
N TYR A 140 9.50 3.87 6.88
CA TYR A 140 8.90 2.69 6.26
C TYR A 140 7.48 2.55 6.81
N TRP A 141 6.49 2.89 5.99
CA TRP A 141 5.11 3.00 6.41
C TRP A 141 4.25 1.90 5.81
N LEU A 142 3.73 1.03 6.66
CA LEU A 142 2.85 -0.05 6.23
C LEU A 142 1.50 0.52 5.78
N MET A 143 1.08 0.16 4.57
CA MET A 143 -0.30 0.27 4.12
C MET A 143 -0.89 -1.14 4.04
N HIS A 144 -2.01 -1.39 4.70
CA HIS A 144 -2.59 -2.72 4.73
C HIS A 144 -4.11 -2.69 4.87
N CYS A 145 -4.75 -3.80 4.46
CA CYS A 145 -6.14 -4.03 4.78
C CYS A 145 -6.28 -4.22 6.30
N HIS A 146 -7.23 -3.53 6.92
CA HIS A 146 -7.48 -3.53 8.36
C HIS A 146 -8.54 -4.56 8.78
N LEU A 147 -8.90 -5.48 7.87
CA LEU A 147 -9.55 -6.74 8.22
C LEU A 147 -8.49 -7.71 8.69
N LEU A 148 -8.59 -8.20 9.94
CA LEU A 148 -7.55 -9.02 10.56
C LEU A 148 -7.15 -10.22 9.70
N TYR A 149 -8.13 -10.92 9.11
CA TYR A 149 -7.87 -12.03 8.20
C TYR A 149 -7.02 -11.61 6.98
N HIS A 150 -7.33 -10.47 6.34
CA HIS A 150 -6.54 -9.98 5.20
C HIS A 150 -5.16 -9.47 5.64
N ALA A 151 -5.05 -8.85 6.81
CA ALA A 151 -3.78 -8.40 7.37
C ALA A 151 -2.85 -9.59 7.69
N GLU A 152 -3.37 -10.63 8.35
CA GLU A 152 -2.63 -11.86 8.66
C GLU A 152 -2.24 -12.62 7.39
N ASN A 153 -3.09 -12.58 6.37
CA ASN A 153 -2.79 -13.11 5.05
C ASN A 153 -2.13 -12.06 4.12
N ARG A 154 -1.48 -11.03 4.72
CA ARG A 154 -0.47 -10.20 4.05
C ARG A 154 -0.97 -9.33 2.89
N MET A 155 -2.22 -8.87 2.96
CA MET A 155 -2.75 -7.84 2.07
C MET A 155 -2.20 -6.45 2.45
N GLY A 156 -1.02 -6.12 1.96
CA GLY A 156 -0.35 -4.87 2.28
C GLY A 156 0.83 -4.57 1.37
N LEU A 157 1.43 -3.41 1.59
CA LEU A 157 2.71 -2.99 1.04
C LEU A 157 3.35 -1.96 1.96
N VAL A 158 4.63 -1.65 1.75
CA VAL A 158 5.35 -0.64 2.53
C VAL A 158 5.70 0.56 1.64
N PHE A 159 5.39 1.77 2.07
CA PHE A 159 5.95 2.98 1.47
C PHE A 159 7.26 3.34 2.18
N LYS A 160 8.39 3.28 1.46
CA LYS A 160 9.67 3.84 1.90
C LYS A 160 9.71 5.30 1.48
N VAL A 161 9.50 6.23 2.42
CA VAL A 161 9.54 7.66 2.14
C VAL A 161 10.93 8.21 2.48
N GLY A 162 11.62 8.75 1.49
CA GLY A 162 12.98 9.30 1.64
C GLY A 162 14.10 8.26 1.56
N GLU A 163 15.32 8.76 1.63
CA GLU A 163 16.55 7.97 1.71
C GLU A 163 16.85 7.58 3.17
N ASP A 164 17.75 6.62 3.35
CA ASP A 164 18.11 6.14 4.70
C ASP A 164 18.75 7.26 5.54
N SER A 165 19.38 8.24 4.88
CA SER A 165 19.91 9.46 5.50
C SER A 165 18.84 10.43 5.98
N ASP A 166 17.61 10.34 5.47
CA ASP A 166 16.48 11.17 5.89
C ASP A 166 15.78 10.60 7.14
N MET A 167 16.10 9.37 7.53
CA MET A 167 15.48 8.68 8.65
C MET A 167 15.97 9.28 9.99
N PRO A 168 15.10 9.36 11.00
CA PRO A 168 15.53 9.76 12.34
C PRO A 168 16.56 8.77 12.89
N PRO A 169 17.50 9.22 13.75
CA PRO A 169 18.47 8.32 14.35
C PRO A 169 17.77 7.27 15.21
N ILE A 170 18.35 6.07 15.24
CA ILE A 170 17.89 4.98 16.09
C ILE A 170 18.04 5.40 17.55
N PRO A 171 16.98 5.29 18.40
CA PRO A 171 17.08 5.65 19.80
C PRO A 171 18.16 4.85 20.55
N ASP A 172 18.79 5.47 21.54
CA ASP A 172 19.79 4.81 22.38
C ASP A 172 19.17 3.58 23.09
N GLY A 173 19.85 2.43 22.99
CA GLY A 173 19.39 1.18 23.60
C GLY A 173 18.15 0.56 22.94
N PHE A 174 17.78 0.99 21.73
CA PHE A 174 16.67 0.36 20.99
C PHE A 174 16.95 -1.14 20.74
N PRO A 175 15.97 -2.04 20.97
CA PRO A 175 16.18 -3.47 20.79
C PRO A 175 16.58 -3.83 19.35
N VAL A 176 17.50 -4.79 19.24
CA VAL A 176 17.96 -5.35 17.97
C VAL A 176 17.42 -6.77 17.82
N CYS A 177 16.82 -7.06 16.68
CA CYS A 177 16.31 -8.37 16.30
C CYS A 177 17.34 -9.12 15.46
N ARG A 178 17.33 -10.46 15.51
CA ARG A 178 18.06 -11.28 14.53
C ARG A 178 17.16 -11.57 13.33
N SER A 179 17.76 -11.73 12.17
CA SER A 179 17.08 -12.25 10.98
C SER A 179 16.46 -13.61 11.28
N TRP A 180 15.21 -13.84 10.86
CA TRP A 180 14.58 -15.18 10.95
C TRP A 180 14.87 -16.08 9.74
N ILE A 181 15.65 -15.59 8.77
CA ILE A 181 16.06 -16.36 7.59
C ILE A 181 17.33 -17.20 7.91
N ASN A 182 18.03 -16.90 9.03
CA ASN A 182 19.25 -17.58 9.48
C ASN A 182 19.21 -17.94 10.97
#